data_AF-A0A2U1VD68-F1
#
_entry.id   AF-A0A2U1VD68-F1
#
_cell.length_a   1.000
_cell.length_b   1.000
_cell.length_c   1.000
_cell.angle_alpha   90.00
_cell.angle_beta   90.00
_cell.angle_gamma   90.00
#
_symmetry.space_group_name_H-M   'P 1'
#
loop_
_entity.id
_entity.type
_entity.pdbx_description
1 polymer ?
#
loop_
_entity_poly.entity_id
_entity_poly.type
_entity_poly.pdbx_seq_one_letter_code
_entity_poly.pdbx_strand_id
1 'polypeptide(L)'
;EVHGERMVKRTFDPGFRIELHQKDLNLALSTARSLGVALPNTATAQELFNACAARGGKAWDHSGMVRALELMANFEIGQKA
;
A
#
# COMPACT_ATOMS: atom_id res chain seq x y z
N GLU A 1 -1.41 1.22 17.94
CA GLU A 1 -1.13 0.73 16.57
C GLU A 1 -2.39 0.11 15.97
N VAL A 2 -3.11 0.82 15.10
CA VAL A 2 -4.38 0.31 14.54
C VAL A 2 -4.15 -0.48 13.24
N HIS A 3 -3.17 -0.10 12.43
CA HIS A 3 -2.92 -0.73 11.12
C HIS A 3 -2.30 -2.14 11.25
N GLY A 4 -1.34 -2.34 12.16
CA GLY A 4 -0.76 -3.66 12.41
C GLY A 4 -1.79 -4.67 12.91
N GLU A 5 -2.68 -4.23 13.81
CA GLU A 5 -3.79 -5.04 14.28
C GLU A 5 -4.75 -5.43 13.14
N ARG A 6 -5.07 -4.49 12.23
CA ARG A 6 -5.86 -4.76 11.02
C ARG A 6 -5.19 -5.79 10.09
N MET A 7 -3.87 -5.69 9.91
CA MET A 7 -3.11 -6.65 9.08
C MET A 7 -3.18 -8.06 9.65
N VAL A 8 -2.99 -8.22 10.97
CA VAL A 8 -3.06 -9.51 11.67
C VAL A 8 -4.50 -10.05 11.68
N LYS A 9 -5.49 -9.20 11.95
CA LYS A 9 -6.91 -9.57 11.99
C LYS A 9 -7.57 -9.69 10.61
N ARG A 10 -6.84 -9.38 9.52
CA ARG A 10 -7.31 -9.40 8.13
C ARG A 10 -8.49 -8.46 7.86
N THR A 11 -8.59 -7.35 8.59
CA THR A 11 -9.68 -6.37 8.44
C THR A 11 -9.22 -5.21 7.57
N PHE A 12 -9.55 -5.28 6.27
CA PHE A 12 -9.20 -4.28 5.27
C PHE A 12 -10.38 -3.42 4.82
N ASP A 13 -11.44 -3.38 5.63
CA ASP A 13 -12.61 -2.54 5.41
C ASP A 13 -12.21 -1.07 5.25
N PRO A 14 -12.84 -0.31 4.34
CA PRO A 14 -12.34 1.01 3.96
C PRO A 14 -12.30 2.01 5.13
N GLY A 15 -11.09 2.31 5.63
CA GLY A 15 -10.82 3.46 6.49
C GLY A 15 -10.25 4.62 5.67
N PHE A 16 -9.14 4.37 4.98
CA PHE A 16 -8.57 5.23 3.95
C PHE A 16 -8.18 4.40 2.73
N ARG A 17 -8.84 4.66 1.59
CA ARG A 17 -8.73 3.77 0.43
C ARG A 17 -7.36 3.82 -0.23
N ILE A 18 -6.87 2.68 -0.72
CA ILE A 18 -5.63 2.58 -1.50
C ILE A 18 -5.61 3.57 -2.66
N GLU A 19 -6.72 3.72 -3.40
CA GLU A 19 -6.81 4.68 -4.51
C GLU A 19 -6.57 6.14 -4.09
N LEU A 20 -6.97 6.51 -2.86
CA LEU A 20 -6.77 7.86 -2.33
C LEU A 20 -5.31 8.06 -1.95
N HIS A 21 -4.69 7.04 -1.34
CA HIS A 21 -3.27 7.10 -1.01
C HIS A 21 -2.39 7.15 -2.27
N GLN A 22 -2.76 6.42 -3.33
CA GLN A 22 -2.08 6.51 -4.63
C GLN A 22 -2.16 7.91 -5.23
N LYS A 23 -3.28 8.62 -5.06
CA LYS A 23 -3.40 10.02 -5.49
C LYS A 23 -2.42 10.91 -4.72
N ASP A 24 -2.33 10.74 -3.40
CA ASP A 24 -1.45 11.55 -2.56
C ASP A 24 0.04 11.30 -2.84
N LEU A 25 0.42 10.04 -3.05
CA LEU A 25 1.79 9.69 -3.44
C LEU A 25 2.16 10.23 -4.84
N ASN A 26 1.22 10.24 -5.79
CA ASN A 26 1.43 10.86 -7.09
C ASN A 26 1.66 12.38 -6.98
N LEU A 27 0.95 13.06 -6.08
CA LEU A 27 1.20 14.47 -5.78
C LEU A 27 2.59 14.67 -5.16
N ALA A 28 2.96 13.86 -4.17
CA ALA A 28 4.26 13.92 -3.52
C ALA A 28 5.41 13.71 -4.52
N LEU A 29 5.32 12.68 -5.37
CA LEU A 29 6.33 12.37 -6.40
C LEU A 29 6.41 13.45 -7.48
N SER A 30 5.29 14.06 -7.84
CA SER A 30 5.28 15.17 -8.81
C SER A 30 5.95 16.42 -8.25
N THR A 31 5.64 16.76 -7.00
CA THR A 31 6.30 17.87 -6.29
C THR A 31 7.79 17.60 -6.11
N ALA A 32 8.18 16.38 -5.72
CA ALA A 32 9.57 15.99 -5.59
C ALA A 32 10.36 16.18 -6.89
N ARG A 33 9.78 15.79 -8.04
CA ARG A 33 10.35 16.07 -9.37
C ARG A 33 10.53 17.56 -9.63
N SER A 34 9.54 18.39 -9.32
CA SER A 34 9.65 19.85 -9.50
C SER A 34 10.72 20.51 -8.61
N LEU A 35 10.98 19.92 -7.43
CA LEU A 35 11.97 20.42 -6.48
C LEU A 35 13.36 19.79 -6.66
N GLY A 36 13.52 18.83 -7.56
CA GLY A 36 14.77 18.09 -7.73
C GLY A 36 15.13 17.19 -6.54
N VAL A 37 14.15 16.76 -5.75
CA VAL A 37 14.34 15.91 -4.56
C VAL A 37 14.06 14.46 -4.90
N ALA A 38 14.95 13.55 -4.50
CA ALA A 38 14.75 12.11 -4.68
C ALA A 38 13.93 11.52 -3.52
N LEU A 39 12.83 10.84 -3.85
CA LEU A 39 11.98 10.11 -2.89
C LEU A 39 11.85 8.62 -3.28
N PRO A 40 12.95 7.83 -3.19
CA PRO A 40 12.97 6.45 -3.66
C PRO A 40 11.93 5.56 -2.96
N ASN A 41 11.80 5.68 -1.64
CA ASN A 41 10.86 4.84 -0.87
C ASN A 41 9.40 5.21 -1.15
N THR A 42 9.10 6.49 -1.43
CA THR A 42 7.78 6.95 -1.85
C THR A 42 7.41 6.37 -3.22
N ALA A 43 8.38 6.29 -4.15
CA ALA A 43 8.20 5.65 -5.44
C ALA A 43 7.94 4.14 -5.30
N THR A 44 8.73 3.46 -4.46
CA THR A 44 8.49 2.04 -4.17
C THR A 44 7.11 1.81 -3.55
N ALA A 45 6.68 2.65 -2.61
CA ALA A 45 5.35 2.56 -2.01
C ALA A 45 4.23 2.74 -3.05
N GLN A 46 4.39 3.67 -4.00
CA GLN A 46 3.45 3.85 -5.11
C GLN A 46 3.30 2.54 -5.91
N GLU A 47 4.40 1.85 -6.20
CA GLU A 47 4.37 0.57 -6.93
C GLU A 47 3.76 -0.58 -6.12
N LEU A 48 3.97 -0.62 -4.79
CA LEU A 48 3.28 -1.58 -3.93
C LEU A 48 1.76 -1.37 -3.95
N PHE A 49 1.30 -0.12 -3.92
CA PHE A 49 -0.13 0.17 -4.09
C PHE A 49 -0.64 -0.15 -5.50
N ASN A 50 0.16 0.05 -6.54
CA ASN A 50 -0.19 -0.39 -7.91
C ASN A 50 -0.40 -1.91 -7.96
N ALA A 51 0.45 -2.69 -7.30
CA ALA A 51 0.30 -4.14 -7.21
C ALA A 51 -1.01 -4.54 -6.49
N CYS A 52 -1.37 -3.87 -5.40
CA CYS A 52 -2.66 -4.08 -4.74
C CYS A 52 -3.85 -3.71 -5.64
N ALA A 53 -3.79 -2.55 -6.29
CA ALA A 53 -4.83 -2.06 -7.18
C ALA A 53 -5.09 -2.99 -8.38
N ALA A 54 -4.02 -3.55 -8.96
CA ALA A 54 -4.09 -4.52 -10.07
C ALA A 54 -4.83 -5.81 -9.69
N ARG A 55 -4.97 -6.10 -8.40
CA ARG A 55 -5.62 -7.30 -7.85
C ARG A 55 -6.99 -7.00 -7.24
N GLY A 56 -7.61 -5.89 -7.63
CA GLY A 56 -8.92 -5.48 -7.13
C GLY A 56 -8.89 -4.76 -5.78
N GLY A 57 -7.70 -4.47 -5.25
CA GLY A 57 -7.54 -3.86 -3.92
C GLY A 57 -7.75 -2.35 -3.83
N LYS A 58 -8.19 -1.69 -4.91
CA LYS A 58 -8.33 -0.22 -4.95
C LYS A 58 -9.17 0.35 -3.80
N ALA A 59 -10.23 -0.37 -3.42
CA ALA A 59 -11.18 0.06 -2.39
C ALA A 59 -10.77 -0.34 -0.96
N TRP A 60 -9.72 -1.15 -0.78
CA TRP A 60 -9.26 -1.57 0.55
C TRP A 60 -8.68 -0.40 1.33
N ASP A 61 -8.69 -0.53 2.65
CA ASP A 61 -7.86 0.32 3.51
C ASP A 61 -6.39 0.26 3.10
N HIS A 62 -5.65 1.35 3.28
CA HIS A 62 -4.24 1.42 2.92
C HIS A 62 -3.34 0.45 3.71
N SER A 63 -3.81 -0.08 4.86
CA SER A 63 -3.16 -1.19 5.55
C SER A 63 -3.14 -2.47 4.72
N GLY A 64 -4.01 -2.58 3.72
CA GLY A 64 -4.02 -3.62 2.69
C GLY A 64 -2.79 -3.64 1.80
N MET A 65 -1.88 -2.65 1.86
CA MET A 65 -0.57 -2.70 1.21
C MET A 65 0.21 -3.97 1.59
N VAL A 66 -0.01 -4.52 2.79
CA VAL A 66 0.63 -5.75 3.25
C VAL A 66 0.39 -6.93 2.29
N ARG A 67 -0.75 -6.96 1.60
CA ARG A 67 -1.09 -8.00 0.60
C ARG A 67 -0.11 -8.02 -0.58
N ALA A 68 0.48 -6.88 -0.95
CA ALA A 68 1.53 -6.85 -1.97
C ALA A 68 2.79 -7.59 -1.50
N LEU A 69 3.18 -7.44 -0.24
CA LEU A 69 4.33 -8.12 0.33
C LEU A 69 4.07 -9.62 0.51
N GLU A 70 2.89 -9.99 0.98
CA GLU A 70 2.48 -11.39 1.13
C GLU A 70 2.55 -12.15 -0.21
N LEU A 71 2.13 -11.48 -1.30
CA LEU A 71 2.25 -12.02 -2.65
C LEU A 71 3.71 -12.23 -3.06
N MET A 72 4.56 -11.21 -2.86
CA MET A 72 5.98 -11.29 -3.24
C MET A 72 6.74 -12.34 -2.44
N ALA A 73 6.39 -12.51 -1.16
CA ALA A 73 6.98 -13.49 -0.28
C ALA A 73 6.39 -14.90 -0.46
N ASN A 74 5.29 -15.04 -1.21
CA ASN A 74 4.46 -16.24 -1.25
C ASN A 74 4.12 -16.75 0.17
N PHE A 75 3.83 -15.81 1.07
CA PHE A 75 3.56 -16.07 2.48
C PHE A 75 2.52 -15.08 3.01
N GLU A 76 1.37 -15.58 3.42
CA GLU A 76 0.33 -14.76 4.06
C GLU A 76 0.58 -14.64 5.58
N ILE A 77 0.43 -13.42 6.14
CA ILE A 77 0.56 -13.21 7.58
C ILE A 77 -0.50 -14.04 8.30
N GLY A 78 -0.06 -14.92 9.20
CA GLY A 78 -0.93 -15.82 9.95
C GLY A 78 -1.21 -17.16 9.26
N GLN A 79 -0.65 -17.43 8.07
CA GLN A 79 -0.73 -18.76 7.48
C GLN A 79 0.03 -19.78 8.33
N LYS A 80 -0.50 -21.00 8.45
CA LYS A 80 0.22 -22.12 9.06
C LYS A 80 1.30 -22.59 8.08
N ALA A 81 2.48 -22.90 8.61
CA ALA A 81 3.59 -23.49 7.86
C ALA A 81 3.24 -24.89 7.34
#